data_AF-A0A921HZ94-F1
#
_entry.id   AF-A0A921HZ94-F1
#
_cell.length_a   1.000
_cell.length_b   1.000
_cell.length_c   1.000
_cell.angle_alpha   90.00
_cell.angle_beta   90.00
_cell.angle_gamma   90.00
#
_symmetry.space_group_name_H-M   'P 1'
#
loop_
_entity.id
_entity.type
_entity.pdbx_description
1 polymer ?
#
loop_
_entity_poly.entity_id
_entity_poly.type
_entity_poly.pdbx_seq_one_letter_code
_entity_poly.pdbx_strand_id
1 'polypeptide(L)'
;MVPVSKEELRKLVSQTTIETYEELTPQLIQLIQETNAKTELTEAQRQDEISLHMMGYIKSCTNEIIIEVLAEILGLEDEKKPVHIGGK
;
A
#
# COMPACT_ATOMS: atom_id res chain seq x y z
N MET A 1 10.78 -16.10 -4.37
CA MET A 1 9.82 -17.07 -4.96
C MET A 1 8.89 -16.27 -5.85
N VAL A 2 8.55 -16.75 -7.05
CA VAL A 2 7.60 -16.07 -7.95
C VAL A 2 6.21 -16.66 -7.70
N PRO A 3 5.18 -15.84 -7.40
CA PRO A 3 3.83 -16.36 -7.14
C PRO A 3 3.23 -16.98 -8.40
N VAL A 4 2.54 -18.12 -8.26
CA VAL A 4 1.92 -18.85 -9.37
C VAL A 4 0.39 -18.75 -9.40
N SER A 5 -0.21 -18.07 -8.43
CA SER A 5 -1.64 -17.73 -8.39
C SER A 5 -1.87 -16.30 -7.93
N LYS A 6 -3.03 -15.72 -8.29
CA LYS A 6 -3.43 -14.38 -7.82
C LYS A 6 -3.61 -14.36 -6.29
N GLU A 7 -3.96 -15.48 -5.67
CA GLU A 7 -4.01 -15.60 -4.21
C GLU A 7 -2.62 -15.53 -3.57
N GLU A 8 -1.65 -16.26 -4.10
CA GLU A 8 -0.26 -16.18 -3.64
C GLU A 8 0.33 -14.78 -3.84
N LEU A 9 0.03 -14.14 -4.97
CA LEU A 9 0.41 -12.76 -5.23
C LEU A 9 -0.21 -11.80 -4.21
N ARG A 10 -1.51 -11.94 -3.90
CA ARG A 10 -2.18 -11.15 -2.86
C ARG A 10 -1.49 -11.30 -1.50
N LYS A 11 -1.14 -12.53 -1.10
CA LYS A 11 -0.41 -12.80 0.13
C LYS A 11 0.98 -12.15 0.13
N LEU A 12 1.73 -12.33 -0.96
CA LEU A 12 3.08 -11.77 -1.10
C LEU A 12 3.05 -10.23 -1.02
N VAL A 13 2.21 -9.58 -1.83
CA VAL A 13 2.09 -8.11 -1.84
C VAL A 13 1.63 -7.61 -0.47
N SER A 14 0.66 -8.26 0.16
CA SER A 14 0.19 -7.85 1.49
C SER A 14 1.31 -7.92 2.54
N GLN A 15 2.10 -9.00 2.55
CA GLN A 15 3.22 -9.16 3.48
C GLN A 15 4.32 -8.13 3.22
N THR A 16 4.72 -7.95 1.96
CA THR A 16 5.71 -6.94 1.57
C THR A 16 5.25 -5.53 1.93
N THR A 17 3.96 -5.23 1.80
CA THR A 17 3.40 -3.94 2.19
C THR A 17 3.47 -3.72 3.70
N ILE A 18 3.21 -4.74 4.53
CA ILE A 18 3.37 -4.63 5.99
C ILE A 18 4.82 -4.30 6.34
N GLU A 19 5.78 -5.03 5.77
CA GLU A 19 7.21 -4.77 5.99
C GLU A 19 7.60 -3.36 5.55
N THR A 20 7.09 -2.92 4.40
CA THR A 20 7.29 -1.56 3.88
C THR A 20 6.68 -0.51 4.83
N TYR A 21 5.50 -0.75 5.40
CA TYR A 21 4.89 0.14 6.39
C TYR A 21 5.74 0.25 7.65
N GLU A 22 6.25 -0.86 8.16
CA GLU A 22 7.14 -0.89 9.33
C GLU A 22 8.42 -0.08 9.08
N GLU A 23 8.98 -0.14 7.87
CA GLU A 23 10.17 0.63 7.48
C GLU A 23 9.90 2.13 7.26
N LEU A 24 8.76 2.48 6.64
CA LEU A 24 8.42 3.86 6.30
C LEU A 24 7.82 4.65 7.47
N THR A 25 7.16 3.98 8.42
CA THR A 25 6.55 4.62 9.60
C THR A 25 7.52 5.52 10.38
N PRO A 26 8.73 5.07 10.78
CA PRO A 26 9.66 5.92 11.52
C PRO A 26 10.10 7.15 10.71
N GLN A 27 10.24 7.02 9.38
CA GLN A 27 10.58 8.13 8.50
C GLN A 27 9.45 9.16 8.43
N LEU A 28 8.20 8.72 8.34
CA LEU A 28 7.04 9.61 8.38
C LEU A 28 6.98 10.38 9.71
N ILE A 29 7.20 9.69 10.84
CA ILE A 29 7.21 10.33 12.17
C ILE A 29 8.29 11.42 12.22
N GLN A 30 9.50 11.13 11.72
CA GLN A 30 10.58 12.10 11.67
C GLN A 30 10.20 13.32 10.82
N LEU A 31 9.66 13.12 9.62
CA LEU A 31 9.23 14.21 8.74
C LEU A 31 8.15 15.10 9.38
N ILE A 32 7.19 14.49 10.11
CA ILE A 32 6.16 15.23 10.85
C ILE A 32 6.79 16.04 11.98
N GLN A 33 7.73 15.47 12.74
CA GLN A 33 8.43 16.17 13.81
C GLN A 33 9.27 17.34 13.30
N GLU A 34 10.03 17.13 12.22
CA GLU A 34 10.81 18.17 11.56
C GLU A 34 9.90 19.29 11.05
N THR A 35 8.79 18.93 10.40
CA THR A 35 7.79 19.90 9.93
C THR A 35 7.16 20.68 11.08
N ASN A 36 6.91 20.04 12.23
CA ASN A 36 6.43 20.71 13.44
C ASN A 36 7.47 21.65 14.09
N ALA A 37 8.76 21.41 13.86
CA ALA A 37 9.82 22.26 14.38
C ALA A 37 10.09 23.51 13.51
N LYS A 38 9.60 23.55 12.26
CA LYS A 38 9.78 24.69 11.34
C LYS A 38 9.06 25.93 11.88
N THR A 39 9.80 26.94 12.31
CA THR A 39 9.24 28.19 12.88
C THR A 39 8.84 29.19 11.80
N GLU A 40 9.33 28.99 10.58
CA GLU A 40 9.09 29.79 9.40
C GLU A 40 7.74 29.54 8.73
N LEU A 41 7.06 28.44 9.08
CA LEU A 41 5.75 28.08 8.55
C LEU A 41 4.62 28.57 9.45
N THR A 42 3.58 29.11 8.83
CA THR A 42 2.28 29.28 9.51
C THR A 42 1.69 27.92 9.87
N GLU A 43 0.76 27.89 10.82
CA GLU A 43 0.08 26.65 11.21
C GLU A 43 -0.62 25.97 10.01
N ALA A 44 -1.27 26.76 9.14
CA ALA A 44 -1.92 26.21 7.95
C ALA A 44 -0.90 25.52 7.00
N GLN A 45 0.24 26.17 6.73
CA GLN A 45 1.28 25.60 5.88
C GLN A 45 1.90 24.33 6.48
N ARG A 46 2.06 24.30 7.80
CA ARG A 46 2.55 23.12 8.53
C ARG A 46 1.59 21.94 8.36
N GLN A 47 0.28 22.17 8.49
CA GLN A 47 -0.74 21.14 8.29
C GLN A 47 -0.79 20.64 6.84
N ASP A 48 -0.60 21.54 5.86
CA ASP A 48 -0.52 21.18 4.45
C ASP A 48 0.70 20.28 4.16
N GLU A 49 1.88 20.62 4.69
CA GLU A 49 3.09 19.81 4.55
C GLU A 49 2.96 18.43 5.21
N ILE A 50 2.41 18.37 6.43
CA ILE A 50 2.12 17.10 7.13
C ILE A 50 1.17 16.24 6.31
N SER A 51 0.12 16.85 5.74
CA SER A 51 -0.85 16.15 4.88
C SER A 51 -0.18 15.59 3.62
N LEU A 52 0.77 16.32 3.02
CA LEU A 52 1.56 15.83 1.90
C LEU A 52 2.41 14.61 2.28
N HIS A 53 3.08 14.64 3.43
CA HIS A 53 3.86 13.49 3.92
C HIS A 53 2.96 12.26 4.16
N MET A 54 1.79 12.45 4.79
CA MET A 54 0.81 11.38 5.00
C MET A 54 0.27 10.81 3.68
N MET A 55 -0.03 11.67 2.70
CA MET A 55 -0.49 11.22 1.38
C MET A 55 0.57 10.42 0.64
N GLY A 56 1.85 10.80 0.75
CA GLY A 56 2.96 10.04 0.18
C GLY A 56 3.05 8.62 0.76
N TYR A 57 2.97 8.52 2.08
CA TYR A 57 2.97 7.25 2.82
C TYR A 57 1.77 6.35 2.48
N ILE A 58 0.59 6.93 2.27
CA ILE A 58 -0.60 6.15 1.85
C ILE A 58 -0.45 5.68 0.40
N LYS A 59 0.04 6.54 -0.50
CA LYS A 59 0.19 6.22 -1.92
C LYS A 59 1.21 5.11 -2.18
N SER A 60 2.30 5.05 -1.40
CA SER A 60 3.29 3.97 -1.53
C SER A 60 2.72 2.56 -1.31
N CYS A 61 1.52 2.45 -0.74
CA CYS A 61 1.02 1.19 -0.19
C CYS A 61 -0.35 0.75 -0.74
N THR A 62 -0.72 1.16 -1.97
CA THR A 62 -2.01 0.77 -2.55
C THR A 62 -1.98 -0.65 -3.13
N ASN A 63 -2.20 -1.63 -2.26
CA ASN A 63 -2.11 -3.06 -2.54
C ASN A 63 -2.92 -3.51 -3.75
N GLU A 64 -4.20 -3.12 -3.84
CA GLU A 64 -5.07 -3.62 -4.90
C GLU A 64 -4.63 -3.18 -6.30
N ILE A 65 -4.08 -1.97 -6.46
CA ILE A 65 -3.57 -1.51 -7.77
C ILE A 65 -2.30 -2.27 -8.14
N ILE A 66 -1.38 -2.46 -7.18
CA ILE A 66 -0.14 -3.22 -7.40
C ILE A 66 -0.47 -4.68 -7.72
N ILE A 67 -1.43 -5.28 -7.03
CA ILE A 67 -1.86 -6.66 -7.26
C ILE A 67 -2.44 -6.83 -8.65
N GLU A 68 -3.33 -5.93 -9.11
CA GLU A 68 -3.90 -6.03 -10.46
C GLU A 68 -2.84 -5.85 -11.55
N VAL A 69 -1.93 -4.87 -11.41
CA VAL A 69 -0.83 -4.67 -12.37
C VAL A 69 0.11 -5.87 -12.41
N LEU A 70 0.52 -6.39 -11.25
CA LEU A 70 1.40 -7.55 -11.18
C LEU A 70 0.70 -8.83 -11.67
N ALA A 71 -0.59 -9.00 -11.40
CA ALA A 71 -1.37 -10.12 -11.92
C ALA A 71 -1.45 -10.08 -13.45
N GLU A 72 -1.65 -8.91 -14.05
CA GLU A 72 -1.63 -8.73 -15.51
C GLU A 72 -0.27 -9.08 -16.11
N ILE A 73 0.84 -8.60 -15.52
CA ILE A 73 2.21 -8.89 -15.96
C ILE A 73 2.51 -10.40 -15.87
N LEU A 74 2.06 -11.06 -14.81
CA LEU A 74 2.33 -12.47 -14.54
C LEU A 74 1.31 -13.41 -15.21
N GLY A 75 0.26 -12.89 -15.86
CA GLY A 75 -0.80 -13.68 -16.48
C GLY A 75 -1.65 -14.46 -15.48
N LEU A 76 -1.85 -13.91 -14.28
CA LEU A 76 -2.58 -14.56 -13.18
C LEU A 76 -4.06 -14.14 -13.21
N GLU A 77 -4.95 -15.10 -13.49
CA GLU A 77 -6.39 -14.89 -13.40
C GLU A 77 -6.91 -15.22 -11.98
N ASP A 78 -8.05 -14.62 -11.60
CA ASP A 78 -8.76 -15.03 -10.39
C ASP A 78 -9.22 -16.48 -10.52
N GLU A 79 -9.04 -17.29 -9.46
CA GLU A 79 -9.52 -18.66 -9.46
C GLU A 79 -11.04 -18.67 -9.70
N LYS A 80 -11.46 -19.35 -10.78
CA LYS A 80 -12.88 -19.62 -11.04
C LYS A 80 -13.39 -20.50 -9.90
N LYS A 81 -14.02 -19.88 -8.90
CA LYS A 81 -14.75 -20.62 -7.87
C LYS A 81 -15.75 -21.54 -8.58
N PRO A 82 -15.74 -22.86 -8.32
CA PRO A 82 -16.74 -23.74 -8.87
C PRO A 82 -18.11 -23.24 -8.37
N VAL A 83 -18.94 -22.77 -9.30
CA VAL A 83 -20.34 -22.47 -9.01
C VAL A 83 -20.96 -23.81 -8.65
N HIS A 84 -21.22 -24.04 -7.37
CA HIS A 84 -22.01 -25.16 -6.93
C HIS A 84 -23.46 -24.90 -7.39
N ILE A 85 -23.76 -25.29 -8.64
CA ILE A 85 -25.14 -25.38 -9.10
C ILE A 85 -25.73 -26.55 -8.32
N GLY A 86 -26.36 -26.24 -7.19
CA GLY A 86 -27.16 -27.20 -6.42
C GLY A 86 -28.23 -27.78 -7.34
N GLY A 87 -27.95 -28.96 -7.88
CA GLY A 87 -28.92 -29.79 -8.56
C GLY A 87 -29.93 -30.29 -7.53
N LYS A 88 -31.21 -30.14 -7.88
CA LYS A 88 -32.39 -30.59 -7.14
C LYS A 88 -32.36 -32.06 -6.79
#